data_AF-A0A9P7GVY5-F1
#
_entry.id   AF-A0A9P7GVY5-F1
#
_cell.length_a   1.000
_cell.length_b   1.000
_cell.length_c   1.000
_cell.angle_alpha   90.00
_cell.angle_beta   90.00
_cell.angle_gamma   90.00
#
_symmetry.space_group_name_H-M   'P 1'
#
loop_
_entity.id
_entity.type
_entity.pdbx_description
1 polymer ?
#
loop_
_entity_poly.entity_id
_entity_poly.type
_entity_poly.pdbx_seq_one_letter_code
_entity_poly.pdbx_strand_id
1 'polypeptide(L)'
;MPAGHRNPLSVSRLVETVHKAKHRNDTVDPLELAQRGDVSFADIEIQFIGASGLPKMDVVGLADPYFVANLDGKISYVSSVKAQTLAPVWNEIWRVKNVPVISDLNVEVFDKDDGRPHDDYIGKFKVSVASGAKEAEIEGPLLRKDRGTFWLKISSQPSDLSLANAYPYLFDGPIRYSRHSSLTVGRLTNLPAADRLYSTWKIYLRGVPLYFKDNYQSWNRDYKAAQGIFGPGPGPLAARGGIQAGHRLLYSRAGRNEFGVLSGGADLVQLLKAPAASGERVKPAVYTYIISATDNSFRFSETGAAFFVDFASKHALHSNCAERVRYSGEFHPRPVDGWANFNESKSDEEVQWELVVDNNSGTYAPKKDLLGALRELLEYNFSGLRIVALDREEPSLKESVQACRKYALGVRGVEAEELEAHAAVGEDILSHRVSVGEHDVSEDTGDHTYYGNVGRTERE
;
A
#
# COMPACT_ATOMS: atom_id res chain seq x y z
N MET A 1 -41.76 -14.02 -14.63
CA MET A 1 -41.15 -12.90 -15.38
C MET A 1 -40.36 -12.05 -14.40
N PRO A 2 -39.02 -12.15 -14.39
CA PRO A 2 -38.18 -11.52 -13.38
C PRO A 2 -37.82 -10.08 -13.76
N ALA A 3 -37.90 -9.17 -12.80
CA ALA A 3 -37.34 -7.83 -12.88
C ALA A 3 -35.85 -7.89 -12.51
N GLY A 4 -34.98 -7.66 -13.50
CA GLY A 4 -33.53 -7.77 -13.37
C GLY A 4 -32.96 -6.77 -12.36
N HIS A 5 -32.50 -7.28 -11.22
CA HIS A 5 -31.65 -6.56 -10.28
C HIS A 5 -30.24 -6.44 -10.87
N ARG A 6 -29.74 -5.20 -10.98
CA ARG A 6 -28.35 -4.93 -11.38
C ARG A 6 -27.50 -4.87 -10.10
N ASN A 7 -26.51 -5.77 -10.02
CA ASN A 7 -25.50 -5.83 -8.95
C ASN A 7 -24.66 -4.54 -8.87
N PRO A 8 -24.30 -4.07 -7.66
CA PRO A 8 -23.36 -2.96 -7.49
C PRO A 8 -21.92 -3.49 -7.64
N LEU A 9 -21.19 -2.94 -8.62
CA LEU A 9 -19.83 -3.34 -8.98
C LEU A 9 -18.82 -2.43 -8.27
N SER A 10 -17.89 -3.05 -7.53
CA SER A 10 -16.75 -2.43 -6.83
C SER A 10 -15.93 -1.45 -7.70
N VAL A 11 -15.52 -0.32 -7.11
CA VAL A 11 -14.60 0.67 -7.71
C VAL A 11 -13.23 0.08 -8.05
N SER A 12 -12.76 -0.95 -7.32
CA SER A 12 -11.54 -1.67 -7.71
C SER A 12 -11.69 -2.41 -9.04
N ARG A 13 -12.91 -2.90 -9.33
CA ARG A 13 -13.25 -3.44 -10.64
C ARG A 13 -13.49 -2.33 -11.65
N LEU A 14 -13.99 -1.14 -11.31
CA LEU A 14 -14.10 -0.04 -12.28
C LEU A 14 -12.71 0.44 -12.74
N VAL A 15 -11.73 0.56 -11.85
CA VAL A 15 -10.35 0.89 -12.24
C VAL A 15 -9.73 -0.22 -13.11
N GLU A 16 -9.95 -1.51 -12.81
CA GLU A 16 -9.47 -2.62 -13.65
C GLU A 16 -10.30 -2.88 -14.93
N THR A 17 -11.61 -2.60 -14.92
CA THR A 17 -12.54 -2.91 -16.02
C THR A 17 -12.67 -1.75 -17.00
N VAL A 18 -12.53 -0.50 -16.54
CA VAL A 18 -12.35 0.66 -17.42
C VAL A 18 -11.00 0.58 -18.14
N HIS A 19 -9.96 0.04 -17.50
CA HIS A 19 -8.69 -0.30 -18.17
C HIS A 19 -8.81 -1.41 -19.22
N LYS A 20 -9.82 -2.31 -19.13
CA LYS A 20 -10.04 -3.36 -20.14
C LYS A 20 -11.08 -3.03 -21.20
N ALA A 21 -11.89 -1.98 -21.02
CA ALA A 21 -13.04 -1.70 -21.88
C ALA A 21 -13.11 -0.24 -22.34
N LYS A 22 -12.04 0.28 -22.97
CA LYS A 22 -12.15 1.30 -24.03
C LYS A 22 -10.82 1.53 -24.74
N HIS A 23 -10.72 0.98 -25.94
CA HIS A 23 -10.17 1.58 -27.18
C HIS A 23 -9.75 0.46 -28.13
N ARG A 24 -10.73 -0.16 -28.80
CA ARG A 24 -10.55 -0.56 -30.20
C ARG A 24 -10.61 0.73 -31.02
N ASN A 25 -9.54 1.51 -30.93
CA ASN A 25 -9.17 2.48 -31.97
C ASN A 25 -7.88 1.92 -32.57
N ASP A 26 -7.70 2.11 -33.87
CA ASP A 26 -6.56 1.63 -34.67
C ASP A 26 -5.20 2.29 -34.30
N THR A 27 -4.99 2.65 -33.04
CA THR A 27 -3.75 3.19 -32.51
C THR A 27 -2.86 2.05 -32.02
N VAL A 28 -1.73 1.85 -32.68
CA VAL A 28 -0.71 0.86 -32.31
C VAL A 28 -0.17 1.17 -30.90
N ASP A 29 0.03 0.16 -30.05
CA ASP A 29 0.60 0.30 -28.69
C ASP A 29 2.03 0.90 -28.81
N PRO A 30 2.33 2.03 -28.14
CA PRO A 30 3.67 2.63 -28.12
C PRO A 30 4.79 1.64 -27.83
N LEU A 31 4.53 0.66 -26.95
CA LEU A 31 5.50 -0.36 -26.62
C LEU A 31 5.78 -1.29 -27.80
N GLU A 32 4.77 -1.68 -28.57
CA GLU A 32 4.96 -2.55 -29.74
C GLU A 32 5.79 -1.85 -30.82
N LEU A 33 5.53 -0.56 -31.06
CA LEU A 33 6.33 0.24 -32.00
C LEU A 33 7.79 0.36 -31.54
N ALA A 34 8.00 0.61 -30.25
CA ALA A 34 9.35 0.72 -29.71
C ALA A 34 10.12 -0.61 -29.77
N GLN A 35 9.45 -1.73 -29.49
CA GLN A 35 10.04 -3.07 -29.58
C GLN A 35 10.36 -3.50 -31.02
N ARG A 36 9.66 -2.97 -32.02
CA ARG A 36 10.00 -3.14 -33.44
C ARG A 36 11.15 -2.25 -33.92
N GLY A 37 11.56 -1.29 -33.09
CA GLY A 37 12.58 -0.30 -33.44
C GLY A 37 12.05 0.91 -34.20
N ASP A 38 10.72 1.05 -34.33
CA ASP A 38 10.10 2.19 -35.01
C ASP A 38 10.15 3.47 -34.16
N VAL A 39 10.30 3.30 -32.83
CA VAL A 39 10.33 4.38 -31.84
C VAL A 39 11.41 4.10 -30.79
N SER A 40 12.08 5.13 -30.30
CA SER A 40 13.09 5.00 -29.24
C SER A 40 12.48 4.93 -27.83
N PHE A 41 13.24 4.39 -26.89
CA PHE A 41 12.95 4.48 -25.46
C PHE A 41 13.69 5.65 -24.79
N ALA A 42 13.08 6.23 -23.77
CA ALA A 42 13.66 7.25 -22.91
C ALA A 42 13.46 6.93 -21.42
N ASP A 43 14.44 7.33 -20.62
CA ASP A 43 14.31 7.41 -19.17
C ASP A 43 13.73 8.78 -18.85
N ILE A 44 12.63 8.80 -18.10
CA ILE A 44 11.89 10.02 -17.79
C ILE A 44 11.86 10.28 -16.29
N GLU A 45 11.97 11.55 -15.92
CA GLU A 45 11.66 12.06 -14.60
C GLU A 45 10.48 13.03 -14.73
N ILE A 46 9.41 12.75 -13.99
CA ILE A 46 8.22 13.58 -13.91
C ILE A 46 8.19 14.22 -12.52
N GLN A 47 8.23 15.55 -12.46
CA GLN A 47 7.95 16.33 -11.27
C GLN A 47 6.51 16.82 -11.32
N PHE A 48 5.65 16.26 -10.46
CA PHE A 48 4.29 16.73 -10.25
C PHE A 48 4.31 17.92 -9.27
N ILE A 49 4.18 19.13 -9.79
CA ILE A 49 4.42 20.36 -9.03
C ILE A 49 3.22 20.66 -8.12
N GLY A 50 2.05 20.86 -8.71
CA GLY A 50 0.87 21.31 -7.99
C GLY A 50 -0.34 21.51 -8.90
N ALA A 51 -1.47 21.86 -8.29
CA ALA A 51 -2.66 22.32 -8.99
C ALA A 51 -3.24 23.56 -8.30
N SER A 52 -4.15 24.26 -8.98
CA SER A 52 -4.89 25.40 -8.42
C SER A 52 -6.27 25.52 -9.04
N GLY A 53 -7.19 26.15 -8.32
CA GLY A 53 -8.57 26.34 -8.78
C GLY A 53 -9.41 25.08 -8.72
N LEU A 54 -9.04 24.11 -7.87
CA LEU A 54 -9.84 22.90 -7.68
C LEU A 54 -11.23 23.24 -7.12
N PRO A 55 -12.29 22.54 -7.53
CA PRO A 55 -13.61 22.73 -6.95
C PRO A 55 -13.62 22.25 -5.49
N LYS A 56 -14.45 22.90 -4.67
CA LYS A 56 -14.84 22.35 -3.37
C LYS A 56 -15.75 21.14 -3.60
N MET A 57 -15.38 19.96 -3.12
CA MET A 57 -16.25 18.78 -3.19
C MET A 57 -16.97 18.52 -1.86
N ASP A 58 -16.33 18.85 -0.74
CA ASP A 58 -16.93 18.70 0.58
C ASP A 58 -18.02 19.73 0.94
N VAL A 59 -19.05 19.25 1.65
CA VAL A 59 -20.11 20.09 2.23
C VAL A 59 -19.52 21.02 3.31
N VAL A 60 -18.59 20.50 4.11
CA VAL A 60 -17.89 21.22 5.20
C VAL A 60 -16.39 20.98 5.04
N GLY A 61 -15.58 22.04 4.89
CA GLY A 61 -14.13 21.93 4.61
C GLY A 61 -13.75 22.42 3.21
N LEU A 62 -12.47 22.33 2.85
CA LEU A 62 -12.02 22.41 1.45
C LEU A 62 -11.80 20.97 0.94
N ALA A 63 -11.24 20.79 -0.25
CA ALA A 63 -10.84 19.47 -0.72
C ALA A 63 -9.58 18.95 -0.02
N ASP A 64 -9.44 17.64 0.04
CA ASP A 64 -8.25 16.86 0.39
C ASP A 64 -7.66 16.19 -0.88
N PRO A 65 -7.12 16.96 -1.84
CA PRO A 65 -6.78 16.44 -3.17
C PRO A 65 -5.59 15.48 -3.19
N TYR A 66 -5.70 14.47 -4.06
CA TYR A 66 -4.59 13.63 -4.52
C TYR A 66 -4.77 13.27 -6.01
N PHE A 67 -3.74 12.73 -6.64
CA PHE A 67 -3.82 12.28 -8.04
C PHE A 67 -3.28 10.87 -8.23
N VAL A 68 -3.79 10.22 -9.28
CA VAL A 68 -3.30 8.96 -9.84
C VAL A 68 -2.79 9.27 -11.24
N ALA A 69 -1.50 9.05 -11.48
CA ALA A 69 -0.89 9.15 -12.80
C ALA A 69 -0.61 7.75 -13.37
N ASN A 70 -0.77 7.60 -14.68
CA ASN A 70 -0.66 6.32 -15.37
C ASN A 70 0.02 6.52 -16.74
N LEU A 71 1.07 5.74 -17.00
CA LEU A 71 1.76 5.70 -18.30
C LEU A 71 1.25 4.50 -19.10
N ASP A 72 0.53 4.75 -20.19
CA ASP A 72 0.03 3.76 -21.17
C ASP A 72 -0.71 2.53 -20.59
N GLY A 73 -1.26 2.64 -19.38
CA GLY A 73 -1.85 1.52 -18.65
C GLY A 73 -0.83 0.52 -18.08
N LYS A 74 0.48 0.80 -18.18
CA LYS A 74 1.56 -0.15 -17.85
C LYS A 74 2.13 0.04 -16.45
N ILE A 75 2.22 1.29 -15.98
CA ILE A 75 2.70 1.62 -14.64
C ILE A 75 1.96 2.85 -14.10
N SER A 76 1.70 2.86 -12.80
CA SER A 76 1.01 3.95 -12.12
C SER A 76 1.81 4.57 -10.98
N TYR A 77 1.48 5.83 -10.72
CA TYR A 77 1.95 6.62 -9.59
C TYR A 77 0.72 7.15 -8.86
N VAL A 78 0.78 7.15 -7.53
CA VAL A 78 -0.25 7.81 -6.73
C VAL A 78 0.42 8.73 -5.73
N SER A 79 -0.10 9.95 -5.63
CA SER A 79 0.47 11.00 -4.79
C SER A 79 0.15 10.86 -3.31
N SER A 80 0.77 11.70 -2.50
CA SER A 80 0.24 12.03 -1.17
C SER A 80 -1.07 12.82 -1.27
N VAL A 81 -1.87 12.74 -0.22
CA VAL A 81 -3.08 13.55 -0.02
C VAL A 81 -2.66 14.89 0.58
N LYS A 82 -3.20 16.00 0.08
CA LYS A 82 -2.96 17.34 0.65
C LYS A 82 -4.22 17.82 1.35
N ALA A 83 -4.14 18.04 2.66
CA ALA A 83 -5.32 18.38 3.44
C ALA A 83 -5.81 19.81 3.19
N GLN A 84 -7.13 19.97 3.10
CA GLN A 84 -7.88 21.22 3.15
C GLN A 84 -7.32 22.31 2.23
N THR A 85 -7.18 22.01 0.94
CA THR A 85 -6.65 22.96 -0.04
C THR A 85 -7.27 22.79 -1.43
N LEU A 86 -7.54 23.91 -2.09
CA LEU A 86 -7.91 23.96 -3.52
C LEU A 86 -6.72 24.32 -4.43
N ALA A 87 -5.54 24.50 -3.83
CA ALA A 87 -4.28 24.78 -4.50
C ALA A 87 -3.16 23.88 -3.95
N PRO A 88 -3.26 22.55 -4.13
CA PRO A 88 -2.28 21.61 -3.60
C PRO A 88 -0.91 21.78 -4.26
N VAL A 89 0.14 21.69 -3.44
CA VAL A 89 1.54 21.60 -3.89
C VAL A 89 2.07 20.23 -3.49
N TRP A 90 2.30 19.35 -4.47
CA TRP A 90 2.87 18.02 -4.22
C TRP A 90 4.39 18.06 -4.24
N ASN A 91 4.98 18.69 -5.27
CA ASN A 91 6.43 18.63 -5.54
C ASN A 91 6.99 17.21 -5.48
N GLU A 92 6.22 16.26 -6.01
CA GLU A 92 6.56 14.84 -5.96
C GLU A 92 7.25 14.41 -7.26
N ILE A 93 8.27 13.56 -7.15
CA ILE A 93 9.08 13.08 -8.28
C ILE A 93 8.75 11.63 -8.58
N TRP A 94 8.69 11.29 -9.87
CA TRP A 94 8.57 9.92 -10.37
C TRP A 94 9.57 9.67 -11.49
N ARG A 95 10.40 8.64 -11.33
CA ARG A 95 11.39 8.20 -12.31
C ARG A 95 11.00 6.85 -12.89
N VAL A 96 10.96 6.79 -14.21
CA VAL A 96 10.63 5.58 -14.96
C VAL A 96 11.63 5.43 -16.10
N LYS A 97 12.26 4.26 -16.19
CA LYS A 97 13.14 3.90 -17.29
C LYS A 97 12.38 3.23 -18.41
N ASN A 98 12.98 3.28 -19.60
CA ASN A 98 12.55 2.49 -20.75
C ASN A 98 11.09 2.79 -21.16
N VAL A 99 10.74 4.07 -21.26
CA VAL A 99 9.43 4.53 -21.70
C VAL A 99 9.50 4.88 -23.19
N PRO A 100 8.64 4.33 -24.07
CA PRO A 100 8.53 4.78 -25.45
C PRO A 100 8.33 6.30 -25.52
N VAL A 101 9.06 7.00 -26.39
CA VAL A 101 9.01 8.49 -26.43
C VAL A 101 7.65 9.06 -26.86
N ILE A 102 6.78 8.22 -27.43
CA ILE A 102 5.41 8.58 -27.84
C ILE A 102 4.35 8.21 -26.80
N SER A 103 4.76 7.71 -25.62
CA SER A 103 3.85 7.36 -24.54
C SER A 103 3.06 8.56 -24.01
N ASP A 104 1.90 8.25 -23.44
CA ASP A 104 1.01 9.23 -22.85
C ASP A 104 0.93 9.07 -21.33
N LEU A 105 0.99 10.20 -20.64
CA LEU A 105 0.72 10.32 -19.21
C LEU A 105 -0.73 10.74 -19.02
N ASN A 106 -1.52 9.84 -18.45
CA ASN A 106 -2.90 10.10 -18.02
C ASN A 106 -2.89 10.40 -16.52
N VAL A 107 -3.53 11.49 -16.11
CA VAL A 107 -3.63 11.86 -14.69
C VAL A 107 -5.08 12.07 -14.31
N GLU A 108 -5.50 11.45 -13.23
CA GLU A 108 -6.82 11.60 -12.62
C GLU A 108 -6.67 12.20 -11.22
N VAL A 109 -7.49 13.20 -10.90
CA VAL A 109 -7.46 13.94 -9.64
C VAL A 109 -8.72 13.62 -8.85
N PHE A 110 -8.56 13.41 -7.55
CA PHE A 110 -9.59 12.97 -6.63
C PHE A 110 -9.56 13.82 -5.36
N ASP A 111 -10.71 13.94 -4.70
CA ASP A 111 -10.88 14.46 -3.35
C ASP A 111 -11.03 13.30 -2.36
N LYS A 112 -10.24 13.32 -1.28
CA LYS A 112 -10.18 12.23 -0.31
C LYS A 112 -11.25 12.43 0.76
N ASP A 113 -12.28 11.57 0.74
CA ASP A 113 -13.33 11.57 1.77
C ASP A 113 -13.02 10.55 2.86
N ASP A 114 -12.56 11.04 4.02
CA ASP A 114 -12.30 10.18 5.18
C ASP A 114 -13.62 9.53 5.68
N GLY A 115 -13.66 8.19 5.66
CA GLY A 115 -14.81 7.41 6.13
C GLY A 115 -15.84 7.03 5.06
N ARG A 116 -15.66 7.45 3.79
CA ARG A 116 -16.47 6.97 2.67
C ARG A 116 -15.76 5.87 1.87
N PRO A 117 -16.50 4.93 1.28
CA PRO A 117 -15.92 3.85 0.48
C PRO A 117 -15.35 4.33 -0.86
N HIS A 118 -15.78 5.49 -1.35
CA HIS A 118 -15.38 6.07 -2.63
C HIS A 118 -14.99 7.53 -2.45
N ASP A 119 -13.86 7.89 -3.04
CA ASP A 119 -13.33 9.25 -3.10
C ASP A 119 -14.00 10.01 -4.26
N ASP A 120 -14.19 11.32 -4.10
CA ASP A 120 -14.89 12.15 -5.08
C ASP A 120 -13.97 12.45 -6.29
N TYR A 121 -14.41 12.09 -7.50
CA TYR A 121 -13.65 12.37 -8.72
C TYR A 121 -13.72 13.86 -9.09
N ILE A 122 -12.57 14.51 -9.16
CA ILE A 122 -12.46 15.93 -9.53
C ILE A 122 -12.40 16.07 -11.06
N GLY A 123 -11.48 15.35 -11.70
CA GLY A 123 -11.25 15.45 -13.13
C GLY A 123 -10.00 14.75 -13.60
N LYS A 124 -9.64 14.90 -14.88
CA LYS A 124 -8.48 14.28 -15.48
C LYS A 124 -7.85 15.12 -16.57
N PHE A 125 -6.63 14.78 -16.95
CA PHE A 125 -6.00 15.31 -18.14
C PHE A 125 -5.02 14.29 -18.73
N LYS A 126 -4.57 14.57 -19.95
CA LYS A 126 -3.62 13.75 -20.69
C LYS A 126 -2.54 14.62 -21.29
N VAL A 127 -1.27 14.22 -21.13
CA VAL A 127 -0.12 14.90 -21.74
C VAL A 127 0.87 13.90 -22.31
N SER A 128 1.59 14.27 -23.37
CA SER A 128 2.70 13.46 -23.89
C SER A 128 3.87 13.42 -22.91
N VAL A 129 4.73 12.40 -23.00
CA VAL A 129 5.97 12.32 -22.19
C VAL A 129 7.12 13.21 -22.71
N ALA A 130 6.87 14.07 -23.71
CA ALA A 130 7.89 14.97 -24.23
C ALA A 130 8.43 15.92 -23.13
N SER A 131 9.76 16.09 -23.10
CA SER A 131 10.44 16.95 -22.13
C SER A 131 9.94 18.40 -22.17
N GLY A 132 9.79 19.01 -20.99
CA GLY A 132 9.34 20.38 -20.83
C GLY A 132 8.45 20.58 -19.61
N ALA A 133 8.24 21.84 -19.25
CA ALA A 133 7.16 22.23 -18.34
C ALA A 133 5.82 22.12 -19.08
N LYS A 134 4.80 21.61 -18.39
CA LYS A 134 3.45 21.44 -18.91
C LYS A 134 2.45 22.06 -17.95
N GLU A 135 1.48 22.73 -18.55
CA GLU A 135 0.29 23.24 -17.92
C GLU A 135 -0.90 22.52 -18.55
N ALA A 136 -1.74 21.90 -17.74
CA ALA A 136 -2.87 21.11 -18.20
C ALA A 136 -4.16 21.55 -17.49
N GLU A 137 -5.22 21.78 -18.25
CA GLU A 137 -6.57 21.98 -17.72
C GLU A 137 -7.11 20.64 -17.19
N ILE A 138 -7.66 20.64 -15.98
CA ILE A 138 -8.26 19.47 -15.36
C ILE A 138 -9.70 19.35 -15.86
N GLU A 139 -9.97 18.33 -16.68
CA GLU A 139 -11.27 18.12 -17.28
C GLU A 139 -12.23 17.35 -16.35
N GLY A 140 -13.31 18.00 -15.94
CA GLY A 140 -14.38 17.39 -15.15
C GLY A 140 -15.40 16.56 -15.96
N PRO A 141 -16.27 15.78 -15.29
CA PRO A 141 -17.34 15.04 -15.96
C PRO A 141 -18.52 15.97 -16.31
N LEU A 142 -18.70 16.27 -17.61
CA LEU A 142 -19.83 17.00 -18.23
C LEU A 142 -20.09 18.45 -17.74
N LEU A 143 -20.49 19.34 -18.67
CA LEU A 143 -20.97 20.74 -18.52
C LEU A 143 -20.08 21.77 -17.77
N ARG A 144 -19.15 21.36 -16.91
CA ARG A 144 -18.11 22.20 -16.28
C ARG A 144 -16.74 21.61 -16.61
N LYS A 145 -16.17 22.09 -17.73
CA LYS A 145 -14.92 21.55 -18.32
C LYS A 145 -13.71 21.84 -17.44
N ASP A 146 -13.52 23.09 -17.05
CA ASP A 146 -12.38 23.49 -16.23
C ASP A 146 -12.63 23.22 -14.73
N ARG A 147 -11.82 22.35 -14.15
CA ARG A 147 -11.78 22.04 -12.70
C ARG A 147 -10.47 22.46 -12.06
N GLY A 148 -9.77 23.42 -12.67
CA GLY A 148 -8.50 23.93 -12.24
C GLY A 148 -7.36 23.57 -13.21
N THR A 149 -6.18 24.08 -12.88
CA THR A 149 -4.97 23.90 -13.67
C THR A 149 -3.98 23.04 -12.92
N PHE A 150 -3.32 22.10 -13.61
CA PHE A 150 -2.26 21.25 -13.08
C PHE A 150 -0.93 21.59 -13.74
N TRP A 151 0.13 21.70 -12.95
CA TRP A 151 1.50 21.93 -13.43
C TRP A 151 2.40 20.73 -13.16
N LEU A 152 3.16 20.33 -14.18
CA LEU A 152 4.18 19.31 -14.06
C LEU A 152 5.37 19.61 -14.97
N LYS A 153 6.52 19.02 -14.67
CA LYS A 153 7.72 19.11 -15.50
C LYS A 153 8.20 17.73 -15.83
N ILE A 154 8.48 17.47 -17.10
CA ILE A 154 9.10 16.23 -17.55
C ILE A 154 10.50 16.53 -18.05
N SER A 155 11.48 15.75 -17.62
CA SER A 155 12.79 15.65 -18.25
C SER A 155 12.94 14.25 -18.82
N SER A 156 13.61 14.15 -19.98
CA SER A 156 13.83 12.87 -20.67
C SER A 156 15.27 12.77 -21.14
N GLN A 157 15.84 11.58 -21.03
CA GLN A 157 17.12 11.23 -21.63
C GLN A 157 16.99 9.89 -22.38
N PRO A 158 17.78 9.63 -23.43
CA PRO A 158 17.76 8.32 -24.10
C PRO A 158 18.01 7.16 -23.13
N SER A 159 17.24 6.07 -23.25
CA SER A 159 17.45 4.85 -22.46
C SER A 159 18.58 3.97 -23.01
N ASP A 160 19.15 3.13 -22.16
CA ASP A 160 19.99 2.01 -22.59
C ASP A 160 19.12 0.93 -23.29
N LEU A 161 19.28 0.83 -24.61
CA LEU A 161 18.50 -0.07 -25.47
C LEU A 161 18.65 -1.56 -25.10
N SER A 162 19.75 -1.97 -24.46
CA SER A 162 19.99 -3.37 -24.11
C SER A 162 19.00 -3.89 -23.05
N LEU A 163 18.54 -3.00 -22.16
CA LEU A 163 17.59 -3.33 -21.10
C LEU A 163 16.16 -2.90 -21.42
N ALA A 164 15.98 -1.95 -22.34
CA ALA A 164 14.68 -1.35 -22.59
C ALA A 164 13.62 -2.32 -23.12
N ASN A 165 14.02 -3.24 -24.00
CA ASN A 165 13.11 -4.26 -24.52
C ASN A 165 12.70 -5.29 -23.46
N ALA A 166 13.62 -5.64 -22.56
CA ALA A 166 13.39 -6.64 -21.53
C ALA A 166 12.57 -6.07 -20.35
N TYR A 167 12.76 -4.79 -20.03
CA TYR A 167 12.17 -4.15 -18.85
C TYR A 167 11.54 -2.78 -19.20
N PRO A 168 10.51 -2.74 -20.06
CA PRO A 168 9.82 -1.50 -20.37
C PRO A 168 9.07 -0.97 -19.14
N TYR A 169 8.94 0.35 -19.03
CA TYR A 169 8.26 1.03 -17.90
C TYR A 169 8.80 0.63 -16.52
N LEU A 170 10.13 0.56 -16.39
CA LEU A 170 10.77 0.13 -15.15
C LEU A 170 10.81 1.26 -14.13
N PHE A 171 10.21 1.04 -12.95
CA PHE A 171 10.29 2.01 -11.84
C PHE A 171 11.74 2.21 -11.36
N ASP A 172 12.15 3.48 -11.30
CA ASP A 172 13.52 3.88 -10.94
C ASP A 172 13.58 4.88 -9.77
N GLY A 173 12.46 5.05 -9.08
CA GLY A 173 12.39 5.79 -7.82
C GLY A 173 11.71 7.14 -7.93
N PRO A 174 11.91 8.01 -6.92
CA PRO A 174 12.53 7.72 -5.62
C PRO A 174 11.78 6.61 -4.85
N ILE A 175 12.43 5.98 -3.86
CA ILE A 175 11.81 4.93 -3.04
C ILE A 175 10.80 5.58 -2.09
N ARG A 176 9.55 5.63 -2.52
CA ARG A 176 8.48 6.26 -1.75
C ARG A 176 7.83 5.27 -0.80
N TYR A 177 7.42 5.75 0.36
CA TYR A 177 6.62 4.99 1.29
C TYR A 177 5.30 5.70 1.63
N SER A 178 4.32 4.89 2.03
CA SER A 178 3.17 5.34 2.79
C SER A 178 3.03 4.49 4.06
N ARG A 179 2.82 5.14 5.21
CA ARG A 179 2.41 4.50 6.46
C ARG A 179 0.95 4.80 6.69
N HIS A 180 0.17 3.74 6.80
CA HIS A 180 -1.25 3.77 7.05
C HIS A 180 -1.49 3.41 8.51
N SER A 181 -2.14 4.31 9.25
CA SER A 181 -2.51 4.09 10.66
C SER A 181 -4.03 4.16 10.74
N SER A 182 -4.69 3.01 10.94
CA SER A 182 -6.14 2.94 10.88
C SER A 182 -6.76 3.03 12.28
N LEU A 183 -7.43 4.16 12.55
CA LEU A 183 -8.23 4.36 13.76
C LEU A 183 -9.42 3.41 13.80
N THR A 184 -10.04 3.15 12.65
CA THR A 184 -11.15 2.20 12.51
C THR A 184 -10.70 0.81 12.89
N VAL A 185 -9.50 0.39 12.45
CA VAL A 185 -8.90 -0.88 12.89
C VAL A 185 -8.67 -0.86 14.39
N GLY A 186 -8.07 0.20 14.94
CA GLY A 186 -7.85 0.32 16.39
C GLY A 186 -9.15 0.22 17.22
N ARG A 187 -10.24 0.83 16.75
CA ARG A 187 -11.58 0.75 17.35
C ARG A 187 -12.20 -0.65 17.21
N LEU A 188 -12.09 -1.27 16.04
CA LEU A 188 -12.60 -2.62 15.79
C LEU A 188 -11.88 -3.65 16.65
N THR A 189 -10.58 -3.50 16.86
CA THR A 189 -9.75 -4.40 17.68
C THR A 189 -9.80 -4.09 19.18
N ASN A 190 -10.65 -3.16 19.61
CA ASN A 190 -10.78 -2.74 21.01
C ASN A 190 -9.44 -2.37 21.68
N LEU A 191 -8.48 -1.87 20.91
CA LEU A 191 -7.18 -1.43 21.43
C LEU A 191 -7.35 -0.06 22.09
N PRO A 192 -6.71 0.21 23.25
CA PRO A 192 -6.79 1.52 23.89
C PRO A 192 -6.45 2.64 22.90
N ALA A 193 -7.36 3.60 22.76
CA ALA A 193 -7.36 4.61 21.69
C ALA A 193 -6.17 5.59 21.68
N ALA A 194 -5.24 5.48 22.65
CA ALA A 194 -4.14 6.44 22.83
C ALA A 194 -2.78 5.97 22.28
N ASP A 195 -2.38 4.70 22.41
CA ASP A 195 -0.93 4.41 22.31
C ASP A 195 -0.47 3.38 21.27
N ARG A 196 -1.35 2.68 20.56
CA ARG A 196 -0.93 1.62 19.62
C ARG A 196 -1.79 1.55 18.37
N LEU A 197 -1.75 2.61 17.55
CA LEU A 197 -2.32 2.57 16.21
C LEU A 197 -1.58 1.54 15.36
N TYR A 198 -2.29 0.47 15.04
CA TYR A 198 -1.80 -0.53 14.11
C TYR A 198 -1.39 0.14 12.80
N SER A 199 -0.13 -0.08 12.41
CA SER A 199 0.49 0.55 11.26
C SER A 199 0.81 -0.48 10.18
N THR A 200 0.51 -0.12 8.94
CA THR A 200 0.90 -0.87 7.76
C THR A 200 1.73 0.02 6.85
N TRP A 201 2.77 -0.55 6.27
CA TRP A 201 3.66 0.16 5.37
C TRP A 201 3.52 -0.36 3.95
N LYS A 202 3.67 0.55 2.99
CA LYS A 202 3.79 0.26 1.57
C LYS A 202 4.99 1.05 1.03
N ILE A 203 5.98 0.36 0.49
CA ILE A 203 7.22 0.94 -0.05
C ILE A 203 7.37 0.50 -1.52
N TYR A 204 7.64 1.40 -2.45
CA TYR A 204 7.90 1.03 -3.84
C TYR A 204 9.38 0.73 -4.03
N LEU A 205 9.72 -0.52 -4.33
CA LEU A 205 11.10 -0.94 -4.57
C LEU A 205 11.50 -0.74 -6.02
N ARG A 206 12.69 -0.19 -6.25
CA ARG A 206 13.34 -0.10 -7.55
C ARG A 206 13.84 -1.46 -7.99
N GLY A 207 13.73 -1.74 -9.29
CA GLY A 207 14.40 -2.89 -9.91
C GLY A 207 13.80 -4.26 -9.62
N VAL A 208 12.62 -4.38 -9.00
CA VAL A 208 12.01 -5.70 -8.67
C VAL A 208 12.03 -6.70 -9.84
N PRO A 209 11.67 -6.32 -11.09
CA PRO A 209 11.78 -7.23 -12.24
C PRO A 209 13.21 -7.62 -12.62
N LEU A 210 14.23 -6.83 -12.28
CA LEU A 210 15.63 -7.15 -12.57
C LEU A 210 16.13 -8.31 -11.72
N TYR A 211 15.75 -8.33 -10.44
CA TYR A 211 16.19 -9.35 -9.48
C TYR A 211 15.35 -10.63 -9.58
N PHE A 212 14.02 -10.50 -9.66
CA PHE A 212 13.15 -11.68 -9.74
C PHE A 212 12.88 -12.16 -11.16
N LYS A 213 13.16 -11.36 -12.21
CA LYS A 213 12.85 -11.68 -13.60
C LYS A 213 11.38 -12.04 -13.75
N ASP A 214 11.08 -13.19 -14.38
CA ASP A 214 9.74 -13.73 -14.53
C ASP A 214 9.35 -14.69 -13.39
N ASN A 215 10.10 -14.73 -12.28
CA ASN A 215 9.73 -15.52 -11.14
C ASN A 215 8.56 -14.87 -10.39
N TYR A 216 7.52 -15.68 -10.18
CA TYR A 216 6.36 -15.36 -9.36
C TYR A 216 6.04 -16.58 -8.48
N GLN A 217 5.60 -16.32 -7.26
CA GLN A 217 5.19 -17.36 -6.32
C GLN A 217 3.66 -17.40 -6.30
N SER A 218 3.08 -18.46 -6.86
CA SER A 218 1.64 -18.71 -6.75
C SER A 218 1.28 -19.10 -5.32
N TRP A 219 0.01 -18.96 -4.96
CA TRP A 219 -0.48 -19.49 -3.70
C TRP A 219 -0.21 -21.01 -3.57
N ASN A 220 0.02 -21.46 -2.34
CA ASN A 220 0.41 -22.81 -1.99
C ASN A 220 -0.81 -23.73 -2.01
N ARG A 221 -0.87 -24.61 -3.01
CA ARG A 221 -1.97 -25.56 -3.20
C ARG A 221 -2.00 -26.69 -2.18
N ASP A 222 -0.91 -26.92 -1.46
CA ASP A 222 -0.81 -27.97 -0.44
C ASP A 222 -1.11 -27.45 0.97
N TYR A 223 -1.33 -26.14 1.12
CA TYR A 223 -1.63 -25.51 2.40
C TYR A 223 -3.13 -25.30 2.59
N LYS A 224 -3.73 -26.00 3.57
CA LYS A 224 -5.18 -25.96 3.84
C LYS A 224 -5.74 -24.55 4.01
N ALA A 225 -5.05 -23.66 4.72
CA ALA A 225 -5.54 -22.29 4.90
C ALA A 225 -5.50 -21.47 3.59
N ALA A 226 -4.52 -21.71 2.70
CA ALA A 226 -4.52 -21.10 1.37
C ALA A 226 -5.62 -21.69 0.47
N GLN A 227 -5.89 -23.00 0.54
CA GLN A 227 -7.04 -23.61 -0.15
C GLN A 227 -8.36 -23.00 0.32
N GLY A 228 -8.50 -22.67 1.61
CA GLY A 228 -9.67 -21.98 2.16
C GLY A 228 -9.90 -20.57 1.60
N ILE A 229 -8.91 -19.97 0.94
CA ILE A 229 -8.98 -18.63 0.34
C ILE A 229 -9.05 -18.70 -1.19
N PHE A 230 -8.23 -19.54 -1.81
CA PHE A 230 -8.04 -19.58 -3.27
C PHE A 230 -8.67 -20.81 -3.93
N GLY A 231 -9.16 -21.77 -3.14
CA GLY A 231 -9.81 -22.97 -3.64
C GLY A 231 -11.15 -22.67 -4.35
N PRO A 232 -11.73 -23.68 -5.00
CA PRO A 232 -13.04 -23.55 -5.64
C PRO A 232 -14.17 -23.50 -4.59
N GLY A 233 -15.27 -22.85 -4.96
CA GLY A 233 -16.52 -22.86 -4.18
C GLY A 233 -16.87 -21.55 -3.48
N PRO A 234 -18.08 -21.49 -2.88
CA PRO A 234 -18.59 -20.26 -2.26
C PRO A 234 -17.83 -19.84 -1.00
N GLY A 235 -17.31 -20.79 -0.21
CA GLY A 235 -16.53 -20.49 1.00
C GLY A 235 -15.27 -19.65 0.73
N PRO A 236 -14.37 -20.10 -0.16
CA PRO A 236 -13.20 -19.31 -0.57
C PRO A 236 -13.53 -17.95 -1.20
N LEU A 237 -14.66 -17.81 -1.90
CA LEU A 237 -15.12 -16.51 -2.41
C LEU A 237 -15.48 -15.55 -1.28
N ALA A 238 -16.24 -16.01 -0.28
CA ALA A 238 -16.57 -15.21 0.90
C ALA A 238 -15.33 -14.85 1.71
N ALA A 239 -14.40 -15.80 1.91
CA ALA A 239 -13.14 -15.55 2.59
C ALA A 239 -12.30 -14.46 1.88
N ARG A 240 -12.21 -14.50 0.55
CA ARG A 240 -11.56 -13.43 -0.23
C ARG A 240 -12.27 -12.10 -0.06
N GLY A 241 -13.60 -12.07 -0.09
CA GLY A 241 -14.38 -10.85 0.14
C GLY A 241 -13.99 -10.16 1.45
N GLY A 242 -13.98 -10.90 2.55
CA GLY A 242 -13.59 -10.38 3.87
C GLY A 242 -12.12 -9.95 3.94
N ILE A 243 -11.19 -10.73 3.38
CA ILE A 243 -9.76 -10.35 3.34
C ILE A 243 -9.55 -9.09 2.50
N GLN A 244 -10.23 -8.96 1.37
CA GLN A 244 -10.12 -7.78 0.50
C GLN A 244 -10.74 -6.54 1.15
N ALA A 245 -11.81 -6.69 1.92
CA ALA A 245 -12.36 -5.60 2.74
C ALA A 245 -11.37 -5.18 3.84
N GLY A 246 -10.75 -6.15 4.53
CA GLY A 246 -9.64 -5.88 5.45
C GLY A 246 -8.48 -5.14 4.77
N HIS A 247 -8.09 -5.56 3.56
CA HIS A 247 -7.03 -4.91 2.79
C HIS A 247 -7.36 -3.45 2.51
N ARG A 248 -8.61 -3.17 2.08
CA ARG A 248 -9.08 -1.79 1.85
C ARG A 248 -8.99 -0.95 3.11
N LEU A 249 -9.37 -1.49 4.27
CA LEU A 249 -9.26 -0.76 5.54
C LEU A 249 -7.81 -0.49 5.94
N LEU A 250 -6.89 -1.45 5.73
CA LEU A 250 -5.48 -1.30 6.08
C LEU A 250 -4.73 -0.31 5.20
N TYR A 251 -5.00 -0.34 3.90
CA TYR A 251 -4.36 0.52 2.92
C TYR A 251 -5.21 1.73 2.53
N SER A 252 -6.29 1.99 3.28
CA SER A 252 -7.13 3.15 3.05
C SER A 252 -6.28 4.42 3.12
N ARG A 253 -6.51 5.30 2.16
CA ARG A 253 -5.95 6.64 2.20
C ARG A 253 -6.71 7.43 3.25
N ALA A 254 -5.99 8.12 4.11
CA ALA A 254 -6.55 9.05 5.07
C ALA A 254 -5.67 10.30 5.14
N GLY A 255 -6.24 11.44 5.51
CA GLY A 255 -5.47 12.69 5.69
C GLY A 255 -4.34 12.57 6.72
N ARG A 256 -4.40 11.56 7.61
CA ARG A 256 -3.40 11.26 8.65
C ARG A 256 -2.31 10.28 8.20
N ASN A 257 -2.37 9.74 6.99
CA ASN A 257 -1.33 8.84 6.51
C ASN A 257 -0.01 9.59 6.37
N GLU A 258 1.08 8.91 6.74
CA GLU A 258 2.41 9.45 6.54
C GLU A 258 2.91 9.06 5.14
N PHE A 259 3.53 10.00 4.45
CA PHE A 259 4.15 9.77 3.14
C PHE A 259 5.56 10.34 3.15
N GLY A 260 6.48 9.66 2.47
CA GLY A 260 7.84 10.16 2.36
C GLY A 260 8.67 9.40 1.33
N VAL A 261 9.95 9.74 1.30
CA VAL A 261 10.98 9.12 0.46
C VAL A 261 12.06 8.56 1.36
N LEU A 262 12.51 7.34 1.07
CA LEU A 262 13.68 6.72 1.69
C LEU A 262 14.88 6.93 0.78
N SER A 263 15.95 7.48 1.34
CA SER A 263 17.24 7.70 0.68
C SER A 263 18.16 6.49 0.84
N GLY A 264 17.90 5.63 1.82
CA GLY A 264 18.66 4.41 2.07
C GLY A 264 18.18 3.64 3.31
N GLY A 265 19.08 2.82 3.84
CA GLY A 265 18.79 1.92 4.95
C GLY A 265 18.50 2.61 6.29
N ALA A 266 19.18 3.72 6.58
CA ALA A 266 18.97 4.48 7.82
C ALA A 266 17.52 4.99 7.94
N ASP A 267 16.93 5.48 6.84
CA ASP A 267 15.54 5.96 6.83
C ASP A 267 14.55 4.81 7.04
N LEU A 268 14.83 3.62 6.51
CA LEU A 268 14.01 2.43 6.79
C LEU A 268 14.06 2.06 8.28
N VAL A 269 15.25 2.09 8.89
CA VAL A 269 15.41 1.83 10.33
C VAL A 269 14.65 2.86 11.17
N GLN A 270 14.71 4.14 10.80
CA GLN A 270 13.95 5.21 11.45
C GLN A 270 12.44 4.97 11.35
N LEU A 271 11.96 4.48 10.20
CA LEU A 271 10.55 4.16 9.97
C LEU A 271 10.04 3.01 10.86
N LEU A 272 10.94 2.16 11.38
CA LEU A 272 10.64 1.05 12.29
C LEU A 272 10.79 1.41 13.78
N LYS A 273 11.14 2.66 14.11
CA LYS A 273 11.17 3.13 15.51
C LYS A 273 9.75 3.27 16.07
N ALA A 274 9.58 2.95 17.35
CA ALA A 274 8.31 3.14 18.05
C ALA A 274 8.12 4.62 18.47
N PRO A 275 6.89 5.17 18.45
CA PRO A 275 6.60 6.47 19.04
C PRO A 275 6.94 6.50 20.54
N ALA A 276 7.56 7.59 20.98
CA ALA A 276 8.26 7.71 22.25
C ALA A 276 7.33 7.70 23.48
N ALA A 277 7.06 6.51 24.03
CA ALA A 277 6.77 6.33 25.45
C ALA A 277 7.98 5.72 26.21
N SER A 278 8.89 5.02 25.51
CA SER A 278 10.04 4.28 26.08
C SER A 278 11.39 4.64 25.45
N GLY A 279 11.49 5.84 24.86
CA GLY A 279 12.66 6.31 24.11
C GLY A 279 12.60 5.93 22.62
N GLU A 280 13.21 6.76 21.77
CA GLU A 280 13.34 6.50 20.33
C GLU A 280 14.29 5.31 20.13
N ARG A 281 13.74 4.11 20.02
CA ARG A 281 14.47 2.87 19.76
C ARG A 281 13.73 2.05 18.71
N VAL A 282 14.48 1.29 17.91
CA VAL A 282 13.90 0.36 16.93
C VAL A 282 13.08 -0.69 17.67
N LYS A 283 11.85 -0.94 17.21
CA LYS A 283 10.97 -1.93 17.85
C LYS A 283 11.48 -3.34 17.57
N PRO A 284 11.75 -4.18 18.60
CA PRO A 284 12.05 -5.60 18.41
C PRO A 284 10.76 -6.35 18.07
N ALA A 285 10.33 -6.24 16.81
CA ALA A 285 9.13 -6.85 16.30
C ALA A 285 9.42 -7.71 15.07
N VAL A 286 8.61 -8.74 14.89
CA VAL A 286 8.56 -9.51 13.65
C VAL A 286 7.49 -8.89 12.77
N TYR A 287 7.75 -8.80 11.48
CA TYR A 287 6.88 -8.20 10.49
C TYR A 287 6.58 -9.20 9.39
N THR A 288 5.31 -9.36 9.04
CA THR A 288 4.89 -10.15 7.89
C THR A 288 4.88 -9.26 6.65
N TYR A 289 5.44 -9.74 5.53
CA TYR A 289 5.55 -8.94 4.31
C TYR A 289 5.23 -9.70 3.02
N ILE A 290 4.86 -8.93 1.99
CA ILE A 290 4.84 -9.37 0.59
C ILE A 290 5.56 -8.35 -0.30
N ILE A 291 6.15 -8.83 -1.40
CA ILE A 291 6.51 -8.00 -2.56
C ILE A 291 5.45 -8.27 -3.63
N SER A 292 4.66 -7.24 -3.90
CA SER A 292 3.49 -7.32 -4.76
C SER A 292 3.87 -7.62 -6.21
N ALA A 293 3.11 -8.51 -6.86
CA ALA A 293 3.24 -8.77 -8.29
C ALA A 293 2.57 -7.70 -9.16
N THR A 294 1.68 -6.87 -8.59
CA THR A 294 0.88 -5.91 -9.36
C THR A 294 1.56 -4.56 -9.51
N ASP A 295 2.25 -4.10 -8.46
CA ASP A 295 2.85 -2.76 -8.40
C ASP A 295 4.27 -2.75 -7.82
N ASN A 296 4.89 -3.94 -7.66
CA ASN A 296 6.25 -4.11 -7.14
C ASN A 296 6.47 -3.49 -5.74
N SER A 297 5.40 -3.22 -5.00
CA SER A 297 5.52 -2.64 -3.66
C SER A 297 5.84 -3.69 -2.59
N PHE A 298 6.77 -3.36 -1.71
CA PHE A 298 7.05 -4.04 -0.45
C PHE A 298 6.04 -3.58 0.59
N ARG A 299 5.18 -4.51 1.01
CA ARG A 299 4.02 -4.27 1.86
C ARG A 299 4.16 -5.09 3.11
N PHE A 300 4.11 -4.47 4.29
CA PHE A 300 4.33 -5.19 5.53
C PHE A 300 3.61 -4.58 6.71
N SER A 301 3.53 -5.38 7.76
CA SER A 301 3.08 -4.96 9.07
C SER A 301 3.55 -5.90 10.17
N GLU A 302 3.41 -5.48 11.43
CA GLU A 302 3.80 -6.29 12.58
C GLU A 302 3.00 -7.60 12.67
N THR A 303 3.74 -8.69 12.82
CA THR A 303 3.22 -10.04 13.01
C THR A 303 2.67 -10.17 14.43
N GLY A 304 1.39 -10.50 14.54
CA GLY A 304 0.75 -10.74 15.85
C GLY A 304 -0.15 -9.60 16.30
N ALA A 305 -0.30 -8.54 15.50
CA ALA A 305 -1.30 -7.51 15.77
C ALA A 305 -2.73 -8.11 15.86
N ALA A 306 -3.49 -7.70 16.88
CA ALA A 306 -4.85 -8.17 17.17
C ALA A 306 -5.79 -8.17 15.95
N PHE A 307 -5.62 -7.20 15.03
CA PHE A 307 -6.39 -7.16 13.79
C PHE A 307 -6.26 -8.43 12.93
N PHE A 308 -5.09 -9.09 12.94
CA PHE A 308 -4.77 -10.20 12.03
C PHE A 308 -5.18 -11.57 12.53
N VAL A 309 -5.59 -11.68 13.79
CA VAL A 309 -5.88 -12.96 14.45
C VAL A 309 -6.97 -13.73 13.70
N ASP A 310 -7.96 -13.00 13.20
CA ASP A 310 -9.12 -13.58 12.53
C ASP A 310 -8.97 -13.69 11.00
N PHE A 311 -7.84 -13.23 10.45
CA PHE A 311 -7.58 -13.36 9.02
C PHE A 311 -6.83 -14.65 8.73
N ALA A 312 -7.42 -15.50 7.89
CA ALA A 312 -6.87 -16.80 7.49
C ALA A 312 -5.46 -16.75 6.88
N SER A 313 -5.03 -15.58 6.38
CA SER A 313 -3.66 -15.35 5.93
C SER A 313 -3.30 -13.86 5.90
N LYS A 314 -2.28 -13.48 6.68
CA LYS A 314 -1.69 -12.13 6.69
C LYS A 314 -1.04 -11.78 5.34
N HIS A 315 -0.40 -12.75 4.69
CA HIS A 315 0.16 -12.58 3.34
C HIS A 315 -0.93 -12.34 2.29
N ALA A 316 -2.04 -13.10 2.36
CA ALA A 316 -3.18 -12.88 1.47
C ALA A 316 -3.78 -11.49 1.69
N LEU A 317 -3.88 -11.05 2.95
CA LEU A 317 -4.33 -9.71 3.30
C LEU A 317 -3.44 -8.61 2.69
N HIS A 318 -2.12 -8.67 2.83
CA HIS A 318 -1.22 -7.68 2.19
C HIS A 318 -1.25 -7.71 0.65
N SER A 319 -1.49 -8.89 0.08
CA SER A 319 -1.56 -9.07 -1.38
C SER A 319 -2.92 -8.68 -2.00
N ASN A 320 -3.93 -8.32 -1.20
CA ASN A 320 -5.32 -8.17 -1.65
C ASN A 320 -5.89 -9.45 -2.31
N CYS A 321 -5.54 -10.62 -1.75
CA CYS A 321 -5.83 -11.94 -2.32
C CYS A 321 -5.34 -12.12 -3.77
N ALA A 322 -4.16 -11.59 -4.11
CA ALA A 322 -3.54 -11.89 -5.40
C ALA A 322 -3.18 -13.38 -5.46
N GLU A 323 -3.44 -14.03 -6.61
CA GLU A 323 -3.10 -15.46 -6.80
C GLU A 323 -1.58 -15.71 -6.83
N ARG A 324 -0.79 -14.66 -7.06
CA ARG A 324 0.66 -14.70 -7.07
C ARG A 324 1.29 -13.42 -6.51
N VAL A 325 2.47 -13.55 -5.94
CA VAL A 325 3.34 -12.45 -5.48
C VAL A 325 4.72 -12.57 -6.13
N ARG A 326 5.56 -11.53 -6.05
CA ARG A 326 6.99 -11.66 -6.37
C ARG A 326 7.70 -12.46 -5.29
N TYR A 327 7.42 -12.11 -4.03
CA TYR A 327 7.98 -12.76 -2.85
C TYR A 327 7.11 -12.52 -1.62
N SER A 328 7.30 -13.30 -0.57
CA SER A 328 6.64 -13.09 0.73
C SER A 328 7.37 -13.82 1.86
N GLY A 329 7.31 -13.29 3.07
CA GLY A 329 7.88 -13.95 4.24
C GLY A 329 7.62 -13.16 5.50
N GLU A 330 8.56 -13.27 6.42
CA GLU A 330 8.67 -12.47 7.64
C GLU A 330 10.06 -11.82 7.70
N PHE A 331 10.15 -10.73 8.45
CA PHE A 331 11.42 -10.09 8.75
C PHE A 331 11.43 -9.48 10.14
N HIS A 332 12.61 -9.25 10.70
CA HIS A 332 12.76 -8.45 11.91
C HIS A 332 14.08 -7.67 11.89
N PRO A 333 14.09 -6.41 12.36
CA PRO A 333 15.33 -5.71 12.62
C PRO A 333 16.04 -6.32 13.83
N ARG A 334 17.37 -6.34 13.80
CA ARG A 334 18.19 -6.66 14.98
C ARG A 334 19.51 -5.89 14.94
N PRO A 335 20.17 -5.69 16.09
CA PRO A 335 21.56 -5.28 16.12
C PRO A 335 22.43 -6.30 15.40
N VAL A 336 23.52 -5.85 14.77
CA VAL A 336 24.60 -6.75 14.34
C VAL A 336 25.05 -7.58 15.56
N ASP A 337 25.30 -8.87 15.34
CA ASP A 337 25.55 -9.90 16.37
C ASP A 337 24.32 -10.36 17.18
N GLY A 338 23.15 -9.80 16.87
CA GLY A 338 21.84 -10.26 17.34
C GLY A 338 21.47 -9.81 18.76
N TRP A 339 20.18 -9.98 19.08
CA TRP A 339 19.60 -9.55 20.35
C TRP A 339 20.19 -10.25 21.59
N ALA A 340 20.71 -11.47 21.45
CA ALA A 340 21.30 -12.21 22.56
C ALA A 340 22.58 -11.55 23.11
N ASN A 341 23.28 -10.77 22.28
CA ASN A 341 24.54 -10.10 22.61
C ASN A 341 24.38 -8.58 22.72
N PHE A 342 23.14 -8.07 22.66
CA PHE A 342 22.90 -6.64 22.62
C PHE A 342 23.13 -5.99 23.99
N ASN A 343 23.86 -4.86 23.99
CA ASN A 343 24.11 -4.05 25.18
C ASN A 343 23.20 -2.82 25.17
N GLU A 344 22.24 -2.76 26.11
CA GLU A 344 21.31 -1.64 26.31
C GLU A 344 21.99 -0.29 26.54
N SER A 345 23.23 -0.28 27.03
CA SER A 345 23.94 0.97 27.30
C SER A 345 24.37 1.70 26.03
N LYS A 346 24.32 1.05 24.85
CA LYS A 346 24.66 1.68 23.58
C LYS A 346 23.59 2.69 23.16
N SER A 347 24.03 3.85 22.67
CA SER A 347 23.12 4.79 22.03
C SER A 347 22.63 4.22 20.70
N ASP A 348 21.49 4.70 20.20
CA ASP A 348 20.91 4.19 18.94
C ASP A 348 21.81 4.45 17.74
N GLU A 349 22.55 5.55 17.80
CA GLU A 349 23.53 5.98 16.81
C GLU A 349 24.76 5.07 16.78
N GLU A 350 25.06 4.40 17.90
CA GLU A 350 26.14 3.42 18.03
C GLU A 350 25.71 2.01 17.62
N VAL A 351 24.39 1.76 17.52
CA VAL A 351 23.87 0.45 17.11
C VAL A 351 23.94 0.33 15.59
N GLN A 352 24.77 -0.60 15.13
CA GLN A 352 24.70 -1.06 13.75
C GLN A 352 23.51 -2.01 13.61
N TRP A 353 22.52 -1.61 12.83
CA TRP A 353 21.32 -2.40 12.57
C TRP A 353 21.47 -3.26 11.31
N GLU A 354 20.87 -4.45 11.34
CA GLU A 354 20.68 -5.31 10.18
C GLU A 354 19.23 -5.81 10.12
N LEU A 355 18.78 -6.19 8.91
CA LEU A 355 17.46 -6.74 8.68
C LEU A 355 17.57 -8.23 8.39
N VAL A 356 16.97 -9.07 9.23
CA VAL A 356 16.82 -10.49 8.94
C VAL A 356 15.53 -10.67 8.16
N VAL A 357 15.60 -11.27 6.97
CA VAL A 357 14.47 -11.54 6.09
C VAL A 357 14.41 -13.03 5.76
N ASP A 358 13.21 -13.58 5.57
CA ASP A 358 13.04 -14.99 5.26
C ASP A 358 12.02 -15.25 4.13
N ASN A 359 11.82 -16.53 3.80
CA ASN A 359 10.77 -17.05 2.92
C ASN A 359 9.62 -17.73 3.68
N ASN A 360 9.40 -17.38 4.94
CA ASN A 360 8.37 -17.97 5.79
C ASN A 360 6.96 -17.46 5.43
N SER A 361 6.38 -18.08 4.40
CA SER A 361 4.96 -17.89 4.07
C SER A 361 4.29 -19.22 3.82
N GLY A 362 3.29 -19.57 4.63
CA GLY A 362 2.42 -20.71 4.34
C GLY A 362 1.59 -20.49 3.07
N THR A 363 1.27 -19.22 2.75
CA THR A 363 0.35 -18.88 1.64
C THR A 363 1.01 -18.87 0.29
N TYR A 364 2.22 -18.33 0.14
CA TYR A 364 2.92 -18.29 -1.17
C TYR A 364 4.21 -19.11 -1.19
N ALA A 365 4.77 -19.46 -0.04
CA ALA A 365 5.91 -20.36 0.13
C ALA A 365 7.06 -20.18 -0.88
N PRO A 366 7.72 -19.00 -0.95
CA PRO A 366 8.80 -18.78 -1.90
C PRO A 366 9.92 -19.81 -1.79
N LYS A 367 10.49 -20.18 -2.93
CA LYS A 367 11.61 -21.10 -3.02
C LYS A 367 12.89 -20.53 -2.39
N LYS A 368 13.69 -21.41 -1.80
CA LYS A 368 14.96 -21.08 -1.14
C LYS A 368 15.98 -20.39 -2.05
N ASP A 369 16.02 -20.77 -3.32
CA ASP A 369 16.94 -20.21 -4.33
C ASP A 369 16.72 -18.71 -4.60
N LEU A 370 15.56 -18.17 -4.25
CA LEU A 370 15.23 -16.76 -4.41
C LEU A 370 15.68 -15.86 -3.23
N LEU A 371 16.18 -16.43 -2.13
CA LEU A 371 16.67 -15.65 -0.97
C LEU A 371 17.84 -14.72 -1.36
N GLY A 372 18.72 -15.18 -2.26
CA GLY A 372 19.82 -14.36 -2.77
C GLY A 372 19.31 -13.13 -3.53
N ALA A 373 18.34 -13.33 -4.43
CA ALA A 373 17.72 -12.24 -5.19
C ALA A 373 16.95 -11.26 -4.29
N LEU A 374 16.26 -11.77 -3.26
CA LEU A 374 15.63 -10.92 -2.24
C LEU A 374 16.66 -10.04 -1.53
N ARG A 375 17.75 -10.64 -1.05
CA ARG A 375 18.82 -9.93 -0.35
C ARG A 375 19.36 -8.79 -1.21
N GLU A 376 19.77 -9.09 -2.44
CA GLU A 376 20.35 -8.11 -3.36
C GLU A 376 19.38 -6.98 -3.71
N LEU A 377 18.09 -7.31 -3.91
CA LEU A 377 17.05 -6.31 -4.15
C LEU A 377 16.91 -5.34 -2.97
N LEU A 378 16.90 -5.86 -1.73
CA LEU A 378 16.72 -5.04 -0.54
C LEU A 378 17.99 -4.21 -0.26
N GLU A 379 19.19 -4.77 -0.44
CA GLU A 379 20.46 -4.02 -0.32
C GLU A 379 20.56 -2.90 -1.37
N TYR A 380 20.08 -3.13 -2.59
CA TYR A 380 20.02 -2.10 -3.65
C TYR A 380 19.07 -0.94 -3.31
N ASN A 381 17.96 -1.23 -2.63
CA ASN A 381 16.97 -0.23 -2.24
C ASN A 381 17.32 0.46 -0.92
N PHE A 382 17.93 -0.25 0.01
CA PHE A 382 18.22 0.21 1.37
C PHE A 382 19.73 0.29 1.59
N SER A 383 20.40 1.13 0.79
CA SER A 383 21.85 1.31 0.84
C SER A 383 22.34 1.58 2.27
N GLY A 384 23.42 0.90 2.66
CA GLY A 384 23.99 0.99 4.01
C GLY A 384 23.30 0.13 5.08
N LEU A 385 22.18 -0.54 4.78
CA LEU A 385 21.59 -1.55 5.67
C LEU A 385 21.99 -2.95 5.23
N ARG A 386 22.56 -3.72 6.16
CA ARG A 386 22.90 -5.13 5.94
C ARG A 386 21.63 -5.97 5.93
N ILE A 387 21.49 -6.84 4.92
CA ILE A 387 20.38 -7.78 4.81
C ILE A 387 20.87 -9.21 5.02
N VAL A 388 20.26 -9.92 5.98
CA VAL A 388 20.54 -11.34 6.28
C VAL A 388 19.34 -12.15 5.83
N ALA A 389 19.47 -12.87 4.71
CA ALA A 389 18.41 -13.71 4.18
C ALA A 389 18.59 -15.17 4.67
N LEU A 390 17.60 -15.70 5.39
CA LEU A 390 17.62 -17.05 5.95
C LEU A 390 16.43 -17.86 5.43
N ASP A 391 16.63 -19.13 5.15
CA ASP A 391 15.52 -20.03 4.81
C ASP A 391 14.71 -20.41 6.06
N ARG A 392 13.39 -20.56 5.89
CA ARG A 392 12.44 -20.93 6.94
C ARG A 392 12.78 -22.23 7.68
N GLU A 393 13.54 -23.12 7.07
CA GLU A 393 13.96 -24.39 7.67
C GLU A 393 15.27 -24.25 8.46
N GLU A 394 15.98 -23.12 8.36
CA GLU A 394 17.24 -22.91 9.06
C GLU A 394 17.03 -22.72 10.58
N PRO A 395 17.76 -23.47 11.44
CA PRO A 395 17.67 -23.30 12.89
C PRO A 395 18.02 -21.88 13.37
N SER A 396 18.99 -21.25 12.71
CA SER A 396 19.45 -19.88 13.01
C SER A 396 18.35 -18.83 12.87
N LEU A 397 17.39 -19.02 11.96
CA LEU A 397 16.23 -18.14 11.83
C LEU A 397 15.34 -18.25 13.06
N LYS A 398 15.02 -19.48 13.49
CA LYS A 398 14.18 -19.73 14.67
C LYS A 398 14.82 -19.14 15.93
N GLU A 399 16.12 -19.33 16.11
CA GLU A 399 16.88 -18.74 17.21
C GLU A 399 16.82 -17.21 17.18
N SER A 400 16.98 -16.60 16.00
CA SER A 400 16.94 -15.14 15.87
C SER A 400 15.55 -14.57 16.15
N VAL A 401 14.48 -15.22 15.70
CA VAL A 401 13.10 -14.80 15.95
C VAL A 401 12.78 -14.94 17.45
N GLN A 402 13.16 -16.05 18.07
CA GLN A 402 13.00 -16.26 19.51
C GLN A 402 13.76 -15.23 20.34
N ALA A 403 14.99 -14.88 19.94
CA ALA A 403 15.78 -13.84 20.60
C ALA A 403 15.10 -12.46 20.49
N CYS A 404 14.55 -12.12 19.32
CA CYS A 404 13.78 -10.90 19.11
C CYS A 404 12.57 -10.82 20.05
N ARG A 405 11.75 -11.89 20.09
CA ARG A 405 10.57 -11.98 20.96
C ARG A 405 10.93 -11.92 22.45
N LYS A 406 11.94 -12.69 22.87
CA LYS A 406 12.41 -12.69 24.27
C LYS A 406 12.87 -11.30 24.70
N TYR A 407 13.58 -10.60 23.83
CA TYR A 407 14.04 -9.25 24.09
C TYR A 407 12.86 -8.26 24.17
N ALA A 408 11.87 -8.37 23.28
CA ALA A 408 10.65 -7.58 23.33
C ALA A 408 9.89 -7.73 24.66
N LEU A 409 9.68 -8.98 25.11
CA LEU A 409 9.02 -9.29 26.39
C LEU A 409 9.82 -8.81 27.60
N GLY A 410 11.09 -9.21 27.66
CA GLY A 410 11.90 -9.09 28.87
C GLY A 410 12.48 -7.70 29.10
N VAL A 411 12.67 -6.90 28.05
CA VAL A 411 13.37 -5.60 28.13
C VAL A 411 12.47 -4.44 27.73
N ARG A 412 11.57 -4.64 26.75
CA ARG A 412 10.75 -3.55 26.20
C ARG A 412 9.33 -3.47 26.76
N GLY A 413 8.97 -4.35 27.71
CA GLY A 413 7.63 -4.35 28.33
C GLY A 413 6.52 -4.57 27.31
N VAL A 414 6.79 -5.35 26.27
CA VAL A 414 5.76 -5.83 25.34
C VAL A 414 5.04 -6.99 26.01
N GLU A 415 3.72 -6.96 26.09
CA GLU A 415 2.94 -8.06 26.68
C GLU A 415 2.94 -9.29 25.75
N ALA A 416 2.79 -10.50 26.32
CA ALA A 416 2.83 -11.73 25.54
C ALA A 416 1.71 -11.81 24.48
N GLU A 417 0.56 -11.25 24.81
CA GLU A 417 -0.63 -11.15 23.98
C GLU A 417 -0.42 -10.21 22.76
N GLU A 418 0.61 -9.36 22.79
CA GLU A 418 0.97 -8.47 21.67
C GLU A 418 1.85 -9.16 20.62
N LEU A 419 2.63 -10.17 21.02
CA LEU A 419 3.52 -10.93 20.14
C LEU A 419 2.80 -12.12 19.49
N GLU A 420 1.83 -12.69 20.20
CA GLU A 420 0.99 -13.80 19.74
C GLU A 420 -0.46 -13.49 20.10
N ALA A 421 -1.14 -12.71 19.26
CA ALA A 421 -2.54 -12.45 19.50
C ALA A 421 -3.37 -13.73 19.28
N HIS A 422 -4.15 -14.08 20.30
CA HIS A 422 -5.09 -15.21 20.32
C HIS A 422 -6.52 -14.68 20.37
N ALA A 423 -7.44 -15.32 19.63
CA ALA A 423 -8.86 -15.00 19.77
C ALA A 423 -9.36 -15.56 21.10
N ALA A 424 -10.02 -14.73 21.92
CA ALA A 424 -10.69 -15.21 23.11
C ALA A 424 -11.88 -16.11 22.71
N VAL A 425 -12.13 -17.17 23.48
CA VAL A 425 -13.23 -18.11 23.20
C VAL A 425 -14.57 -17.37 23.33
N GLY A 426 -15.26 -17.15 22.21
CA GLY A 426 -16.60 -16.57 22.17
C GLY A 426 -16.72 -15.15 21.60
N GLU A 427 -15.63 -14.54 21.11
CA GLU A 427 -15.72 -13.24 20.41
C GLU A 427 -16.14 -13.39 18.94
N ASP A 428 -16.99 -12.47 18.46
CA ASP A 428 -17.34 -12.36 17.04
C ASP A 428 -16.11 -12.00 16.20
N ILE A 429 -15.78 -12.85 15.22
CA ILE A 429 -14.62 -12.68 14.34
C ILE A 429 -14.64 -11.35 13.57
N LEU A 430 -13.53 -10.59 13.65
CA LEU A 430 -13.34 -9.28 13.00
C LEU A 430 -13.57 -9.33 11.50
N SER A 431 -13.20 -10.43 10.84
CA SER A 431 -13.41 -10.64 9.40
C SER A 431 -14.90 -10.63 9.02
N HIS A 432 -15.78 -11.08 9.91
CA HIS A 432 -17.23 -11.02 9.71
C HIS A 432 -17.77 -9.60 9.90
N ARG A 433 -17.30 -8.86 10.92
CA ARG A 433 -17.71 -7.46 11.17
C ARG A 433 -17.31 -6.53 10.02
N VAL A 434 -16.10 -6.71 9.48
CA VAL A 434 -15.60 -5.97 8.31
C VAL A 434 -16.42 -6.26 7.06
N SER A 435 -16.89 -7.50 6.90
CA SER A 435 -17.72 -7.90 5.75
C SER A 435 -19.16 -7.37 5.84
N VAL A 436 -19.70 -7.25 7.06
CA VAL A 436 -21.09 -6.78 7.31
C VAL A 436 -21.16 -5.24 7.28
N GLY A 437 -20.14 -4.54 7.80
CA GLY A 437 -20.11 -3.07 7.85
C GLY A 437 -20.06 -2.36 6.49
N GLU A 438 -19.79 -3.05 5.38
CA GLU A 438 -19.94 -2.48 4.02
C GLU A 438 -21.41 -2.41 3.57
N HIS A 439 -22.33 -3.13 4.21
CA HIS A 439 -23.75 -3.15 3.84
C HIS A 439 -24.61 -2.12 4.59
N ASP A 440 -24.18 -1.63 5.76
CA ASP A 440 -25.00 -0.76 6.64
C ASP A 440 -24.70 0.75 6.52
N VAL A 441 -24.01 1.21 5.47
CA VAL A 441 -23.76 2.66 5.24
C VAL A 441 -24.80 3.29 4.30
N SER A 442 -25.87 2.57 3.96
CA SER A 442 -26.99 3.12 3.20
C SER A 442 -28.31 2.93 3.94
N GLU A 443 -28.58 3.81 4.90
CA GLU A 443 -29.89 4.29 5.37
C GLU A 443 -29.73 4.87 6.78
N ASP A 444 -29.28 6.11 6.86
CA ASP A 444 -29.70 6.98 7.97
C ASP A 444 -30.55 8.10 7.35
N THR A 445 -31.75 7.72 6.90
CA THR A 445 -32.81 8.68 6.62
C THR A 445 -33.27 9.23 7.97
N GLY A 446 -32.84 10.45 8.26
CA GLY A 446 -33.29 11.17 9.44
C GLY A 446 -34.81 11.22 9.51
N ASP A 447 -35.35 10.85 10.68
CA ASP A 447 -36.70 11.22 11.05
C ASP A 447 -36.63 12.05 12.34
N HIS A 448 -36.57 13.36 12.15
CA HIS A 448 -36.81 14.33 13.21
C HIS A 448 -38.32 14.40 13.47
N THR A 449 -38.84 13.56 14.36
CA THR A 449 -40.18 13.77 14.93
C THR A 449 -40.10 14.74 16.10
N TYR A 450 -40.46 15.99 15.81
CA TYR A 450 -40.93 16.99 16.75
C TYR A 450 -42.12 16.46 17.57
N TYR A 451 -41.98 16.44 18.90
CA TYR A 451 -43.14 16.55 19.80
C TYR A 451 -42.89 17.71 20.77
N GLY A 452 -43.59 18.82 20.51
CA GLY A 452 -43.82 19.84 21.51
C GLY A 452 -44.77 19.32 22.57
N ASN A 453 -44.51 19.67 23.84
CA ASN A 453 -45.57 19.71 24.83
C ASN A 453 -45.40 20.93 25.73
N VAL A 454 -46.44 21.75 25.68
CA VAL A 454 -46.70 22.93 26.51
C VAL A 454 -47.19 22.42 27.87
N GLY A 455 -46.62 22.94 28.96
CA GLY A 455 -47.09 22.64 30.32
C GLY A 455 -46.57 23.67 31.30
N ARG A 456 -47.50 24.51 31.77
CA ARG A 456 -47.32 25.74 32.54
C ARG A 456 -47.55 25.44 34.03
N THR A 457 -46.84 26.17 34.90
CA THR A 457 -47.21 26.61 36.28
C THR A 457 -47.47 25.60 37.41
N GLU A 458 -46.68 25.72 38.49
CA GLU A 458 -47.05 26.09 39.89
C GLU A 458 -45.76 26.05 40.75
N ARG A 459 -45.17 27.18 41.16
CA ARG A 459 -45.22 27.79 42.52
C ARG A 459 -45.39 26.79 43.68
N GLU A 460 -44.30 26.56 44.42
CA GLU A 460 -44.00 27.15 45.74
C GLU A 460 -42.49 27.18 45.99
#